data_AF-A0A376FM81-F1
#
_entry.id   AF-A0A376FM81-F1
#
_cell.length_a   1.000
_cell.length_b   1.000
_cell.length_c   1.000
_cell.angle_alpha   90.00
_cell.angle_beta   90.00
_cell.angle_gamma   90.00
#
_symmetry.space_group_name_H-M   'P 1'
#
loop_
_entity.id
_entity.type
_entity.pdbx_description
1 polymer ?
#
loop_
_entity_poly.entity_id
_entity_poly.type
_entity_poly.pdbx_seq_one_letter_code
_entity_poly.pdbx_strand_id
1 'polypeptide(L)'
;MPLADVEEIENGDINQRLMESVEWIGRHSQYVRKATADGVIDAQERAQIEENSYQVMAKWQEHLTLLFRVFCAPEKSDARECAAPGVVADKSCMEK
;
A
#
# COMPACT_ATOMS: atom_id res chain seq x y z
N MET A 1 -0.61 1.91 -8.81
CA MET A 1 -1.05 0.59 -8.30
C MET A 1 -2.48 0.72 -7.84
N PRO A 2 -3.36 -0.23 -8.16
CA PRO A 2 -4.68 -0.30 -7.51
C PRO A 2 -4.50 -0.49 -6.00
N LEU A 3 -5.42 0.07 -5.20
CA LEU A 3 -5.46 -0.17 -3.76
C LEU A 3 -5.75 -1.66 -3.51
N ALA A 4 -5.17 -2.22 -2.45
CA ALA A 4 -5.39 -3.61 -2.10
C ALA A 4 -6.88 -3.82 -1.81
N ASP A 5 -7.44 -4.95 -2.27
CA ASP A 5 -8.80 -5.33 -1.91
C ASP A 5 -8.78 -5.84 -0.48
N VAL A 6 -9.06 -4.92 0.42
CA VAL A 6 -9.06 -5.13 1.85
C VAL A 6 -10.50 -5.40 2.26
N GLU A 7 -10.87 -6.69 2.42
CA GLU A 7 -12.09 -7.11 3.12
C GLU A 7 -12.16 -6.42 4.48
N GLU A 8 -13.37 -6.13 4.97
CA GLU A 8 -13.72 -5.42 6.22
C GLU A 8 -12.66 -5.50 7.35
N ILE A 9 -11.58 -4.74 7.25
CA ILE A 9 -10.71 -4.49 8.39
C ILE A 9 -11.43 -3.43 9.21
N GLU A 10 -11.75 -3.77 10.46
CA GLU A 10 -12.26 -2.81 11.41
C GLU A 10 -11.32 -1.59 11.46
N ASN A 11 -11.86 -0.41 11.16
CA ASN A 11 -11.10 0.86 11.18
C ASN A 11 -10.38 1.13 12.52
N GLY A 12 -10.72 0.40 13.58
CA GLY A 12 -10.07 0.48 14.90
C GLY A 12 -8.60 0.06 14.92
N ASP A 13 -8.16 -0.80 13.99
CA ASP A 13 -6.84 -1.45 14.07
C ASP A 13 -5.75 -0.83 13.17
N ILE A 14 -5.97 0.39 12.65
CA ILE A 14 -5.01 1.07 11.76
C ILE A 14 -3.64 1.23 12.42
N ASN A 15 -3.61 1.62 13.69
CA ASN A 15 -2.37 1.78 14.45
C ASN A 15 -1.68 0.43 14.67
N GLN A 16 -2.44 -0.64 14.95
CA GLN A 16 -1.87 -1.98 15.09
C GLN A 16 -1.23 -2.45 13.77
N ARG A 17 -1.90 -2.28 12.64
CA ARG A 17 -1.36 -2.64 11.32
C ARG A 17 -0.15 -1.81 10.91
N LEU A 18 -0.09 -0.54 11.32
CA LEU A 18 1.12 0.26 11.18
C LEU A 18 2.27 -0.36 11.96
N MET A 19 2.04 -0.71 13.23
CA MET A 19 3.08 -1.34 14.06
C MET A 19 3.56 -2.67 13.46
N GLU A 20 2.64 -3.53 13.01
CA GLU A 20 3.00 -4.77 12.32
C GLU A 20 3.84 -4.51 11.05
N SER A 21 3.47 -3.52 10.25
CA SER A 21 4.22 -3.13 9.04
C SER A 21 5.64 -2.67 9.39
N VAL A 22 5.79 -1.86 10.45
CA VAL A 22 7.08 -1.38 10.95
C VAL A 22 7.94 -2.53 11.45
N GLU A 23 7.37 -3.53 12.13
CA GLU A 23 8.09 -4.73 12.56
C GLU A 23 8.63 -5.55 11.38
N TRP A 24 7.84 -5.71 10.31
CA TRP A 24 8.28 -6.36 9.08
C TRP A 24 9.40 -5.59 8.38
N ILE A 25 9.32 -4.26 8.34
CA ILE A 25 10.39 -3.39 7.82
C ILE A 25 11.66 -3.52 8.68
N GLY A 26 11.52 -3.57 10.00
CA GLY A 26 12.63 -3.77 10.93
C GLY A 26 13.35 -5.09 10.67
N ARG A 27 12.61 -6.19 10.51
CA ARG A 27 13.16 -7.50 10.13
C ARG A 27 13.84 -7.46 8.76
N HIS A 28 13.22 -6.81 7.78
CA HIS A 28 13.80 -6.64 6.45
C HIS A 28 15.17 -5.96 6.51
N SER A 29 15.26 -4.86 7.28
CA SER A 29 16.52 -4.13 7.48
C SER A 29 17.60 -5.02 8.09
N GLN A 30 17.25 -5.88 9.04
CA GLN A 30 18.20 -6.82 9.64
C GLN A 30 18.71 -7.86 8.63
N TYR A 31 17.83 -8.40 7.77
CA TYR A 31 18.26 -9.33 6.72
C TYR A 31 19.20 -8.67 5.72
N VAL A 32 18.86 -7.46 5.24
CA VAL A 32 19.74 -6.72 4.33
C VAL A 32 21.10 -6.42 4.95
N ARG A 33 21.14 -5.99 6.23
CA ARG A 33 22.41 -5.72 6.93
C ARG A 33 23.28 -6.97 7.08
N LYS A 34 22.67 -8.12 7.37
CA LYS A 34 23.40 -9.39 7.49
C LYS A 34 23.94 -9.83 6.14
N ALA A 35 23.09 -9.84 5.10
CA ALA A 35 23.46 -10.27 3.75
C ALA A 35 24.50 -9.39 3.05
N THR A 36 24.64 -8.14 3.49
CA THR A 36 25.63 -7.21 2.91
C THR A 36 26.92 -7.15 3.72
N ALA A 37 27.02 -7.86 4.84
CA ALA A 37 28.12 -7.72 5.80
C ALA A 37 29.48 -8.20 5.28
N ASP A 38 29.49 -9.21 4.42
CA ASP A 38 30.70 -9.76 3.79
C ASP A 38 30.94 -9.21 2.37
N GLY A 39 30.04 -8.35 1.89
CA GLY A 39 30.11 -7.71 0.58
C GLY A 39 29.55 -8.55 -0.58
N VAL A 40 29.02 -9.75 -0.35
CA VAL A 40 28.46 -10.63 -1.39
C VAL A 40 27.14 -11.23 -0.92
N ILE A 41 26.03 -10.87 -1.59
CA ILE A 41 24.73 -11.49 -1.30
C ILE A 41 24.63 -12.83 -2.02
N ASP A 42 24.52 -13.92 -1.27
CA ASP A 42 24.34 -15.26 -1.83
C ASP A 42 22.88 -15.56 -2.21
N ALA A 43 22.65 -16.73 -2.81
CA ALA A 43 21.32 -17.14 -3.28
C ALA A 43 20.31 -17.34 -2.14
N GLN A 44 20.76 -17.85 -0.99
CA GLN A 44 19.90 -18.08 0.18
C GLN A 44 19.53 -16.75 0.84
N GLU A 45 20.50 -15.84 0.98
CA GLU A 45 20.29 -14.50 1.50
C GLU A 45 19.35 -13.69 0.61
N ARG A 46 19.54 -13.76 -0.70
CA ARG A 46 18.63 -13.16 -1.68
C ARG A 46 17.21 -13.68 -1.51
N ALA A 47 17.03 -15.00 -1.43
CA ALA A 47 15.71 -15.59 -1.27
C ALA A 47 15.01 -15.12 0.02
N GLN A 48 15.75 -15.05 1.13
CA GLN A 48 15.23 -14.56 2.40
C GLN A 48 14.83 -13.07 2.34
N ILE A 49 15.66 -12.24 1.69
CA ILE A 49 15.35 -10.82 1.48
C ILE A 49 14.10 -10.67 0.63
N GLU A 50 13.99 -11.41 -0.48
CA GLU A 50 12.87 -11.34 -1.42
C GLU A 50 11.56 -11.79 -0.75
N GLU A 51 11.56 -12.91 -0.02
CA GLU A 51 10.39 -13.38 0.72
C GLU A 51 9.88 -12.33 1.72
N ASN A 52 10.78 -11.74 2.52
CA ASN A 52 10.40 -10.70 3.46
C ASN A 52 10.01 -9.39 2.74
N SER A 53 10.55 -9.11 1.55
CA SER A 53 10.16 -7.93 0.75
C SER A 53 8.69 -7.99 0.35
N TYR A 54 8.21 -9.16 -0.06
CA TYR A 54 6.79 -9.34 -0.39
C TYR A 54 5.88 -9.07 0.81
N GLN A 55 6.26 -9.53 2.00
CA GLN A 55 5.49 -9.26 3.22
C GLN A 55 5.46 -7.77 3.56
N VAL A 56 6.61 -7.07 3.45
CA VAL A 56 6.69 -5.63 3.66
C VAL A 56 5.79 -4.88 2.67
N MET A 57 5.85 -5.22 1.38
CA MET A 57 5.04 -4.58 0.35
C MET A 57 3.54 -4.76 0.60
N ALA A 58 3.11 -5.99 0.89
CA ALA A 58 1.70 -6.29 1.16
C ALA A 58 1.18 -5.52 2.38
N LYS A 59 1.90 -5.58 3.51
CA LYS A 59 1.52 -4.88 4.75
C LYS A 59 1.50 -3.36 4.58
N TRP A 60 2.46 -2.83 3.84
CA TRP A 60 2.50 -1.40 3.54
C TRP A 60 1.32 -0.96 2.65
N GLN A 61 0.97 -1.75 1.61
CA GLN A 61 -0.19 -1.46 0.77
C GLN A 61 -1.50 -1.52 1.54
N GLU A 62 -1.67 -2.49 2.44
CA GLU A 62 -2.83 -2.56 3.34
C GLU A 62 -2.92 -1.29 4.20
N HIS A 63 -1.81 -0.87 4.83
CA HIS A 63 -1.79 0.32 5.67
C HIS A 63 -2.11 1.60 4.88
N LEU A 64 -1.51 1.78 3.70
CA LEU A 64 -1.82 2.92 2.82
C LEU A 64 -3.30 2.93 2.41
N THR A 65 -3.86 1.76 2.09
CA THR A 65 -5.28 1.63 1.73
C THR A 65 -6.18 2.07 2.88
N LEU A 66 -5.86 1.69 4.12
CA LEU A 66 -6.59 2.11 5.32
C LEU A 66 -6.47 3.62 5.58
N LEU A 67 -5.27 4.19 5.47
CA LEU A 67 -5.07 5.63 5.59
C LEU A 67 -5.91 6.40 4.56
N PHE A 68 -5.94 5.93 3.30
CA PHE A 68 -6.78 6.51 2.27
C PHE A 68 -8.27 6.41 2.64
N ARG A 69 -8.77 5.24 3.05
CA ARG A 69 -10.20 5.08 3.43
C ARG A 69 -10.63 6.00 4.58
N VAL A 70 -9.75 6.26 5.56
CA VAL A 70 -10.09 7.05 6.76
C VAL A 70 -9.84 8.54 6.57
N PHE A 71 -8.69 8.92 6.00
CA PHE A 71 -8.26 10.33 5.94
C PHE A 71 -8.54 10.98 4.59
N CYS A 72 -8.67 10.19 3.52
CA CYS A 72 -9.16 10.69 2.24
C CYS A 72 -10.65 10.39 2.18
N ALA A 73 -11.47 11.38 2.53
CA ALA A 73 -12.89 11.32 2.20
C ALA A 73 -13.00 10.99 0.71
N PRO A 74 -13.92 10.09 0.29
CA PRO A 74 -14.26 10.03 -1.12
C PRO A 74 -14.64 11.46 -1.50
N GLU A 75 -13.92 12.08 -2.44
CA GLU A 75 -14.42 13.30 -3.03
C GLU A 75 -15.86 12.97 -3.44
N LYS A 76 -16.82 13.70 -2.88
CA LYS A 76 -18.19 13.65 -3.34
C LYS A 76 -18.21 14.25 -4.73
N SER A 77 -17.71 13.50 -5.70
CA SER A 77 -18.15 13.58 -7.07
C SER A 77 -18.84 12.25 -7.27
N ASP A 78 -20.13 12.21 -6.96
CA ASP A 78 -21.00 11.21 -7.56
C ASP A 78 -20.77 11.33 -9.06
N ALA A 79 -19.95 10.45 -9.65
CA ALA A 79 -19.79 10.38 -11.10
C ALA A 79 -21.15 10.12 -11.80
N ARG A 80 -22.17 9.78 -11.01
CA ARG A 80 -23.57 9.71 -11.38
C ARG A 80 -24.21 11.07 -11.69
N GLU A 81 -23.72 12.19 -11.17
CA GLU A 81 -24.16 13.54 -11.58
C GLU A 81 -23.63 13.93 -12.96
N CYS A 82 -22.54 13.32 -13.44
CA CYS A 82 -22.03 13.55 -14.80
C CYS A 82 -22.69 12.66 -15.87
N ALA A 83 -23.51 11.69 -15.47
CA ALA A 83 -24.24 10.81 -16.38
C ALA A 83 -25.70 11.24 -16.54
N ALA A 84 -25.93 12.51 -16.88
CA ALA A 84 -27.18 12.87 -17.55
C ALA A 84 -27.17 12.21 -18.96
N PRO A 85 -28.23 11.50 -19.38
CA PRO A 85 -28.24 10.83 -20.67
C PRO A 85 -28.00 11.83 -21.81
N GLY A 86 -26.87 11.69 -22.50
CA GLY A 86 -26.60 12.39 -23.77
C GLY A 86 -25.57 13.53 -23.76
N VAL A 87 -24.89 13.83 -22.65
CA VAL A 87 -23.81 14.84 -22.64
C VAL A 87 -22.44 14.17 -22.64
N VAL A 88 -21.67 14.41 -23.71
CA VAL A 88 -20.26 14.00 -23.79
C VAL A 88 -19.45 14.72 -22.72
N ALA A 89 -18.66 13.98 -21.94
CA ALA A 89 -17.84 14.53 -20.88
C ALA A 89 -16.88 15.59 -21.44
N ASP A 90 -17.02 16.84 -20.96
CA ASP A 90 -16.16 17.95 -21.34
C ASP A 90 -14.76 17.77 -20.73
N LYS A 91 -13.73 18.10 -21.51
CA LYS A 91 -12.32 17.83 -21.18
C LYS A 91 -11.77 18.69 -20.04
N SER A 92 -12.56 19.59 -19.46
CA SER A 92 -12.13 20.45 -18.36
C SER A 92 -11.85 19.71 -17.03
N CYS A 93 -12.24 18.44 -16.88
CA CYS A 93 -12.04 17.69 -15.63
C CYS A 93 -10.68 16.99 -15.50
N MET A 94 -9.79 17.11 -16.49
CA MET A 94 -8.42 16.57 -16.43
C MET A 94 -7.40 17.71 -16.48
N GLU A 95 -7.43 18.65 -15.55
CA GLU A 95 -6.25 19.49 -15.27
C GLU A 95 -6.43 20.30 -13.96
N LYS A 96 -5.95 19.73 -12.85
CA LYS A 96 -5.05 20.39 -11.90
C LYS A 96 -4.50 19.45 -10.84
#